data_AF-A0A0M1JWE1-F1
#
_entry.id   AF-A0A0M1JWE1-F1
#
_cell.length_a   1.000
_cell.length_b   1.000
_cell.length_c   1.000
_cell.angle_alpha   90.00
_cell.angle_beta   90.00
_cell.angle_gamma   90.00
#
_symmetry.space_group_name_H-M   'P 1'
#
loop_
_entity.id
_entity.type
_entity.pdbx_description
1 polymer ?
#
loop_
_entity_poly.entity_id
_entity_poly.type
_entity_poly.pdbx_seq_one_letter_code
_entity_poly.pdbx_strand_id
1 'polypeptide(L)'
;MDNQIADYFNDVIVLAKATFESVEFITDMTPARAILRIQGKYGLYRVLVTELFSDEVRKYRYYVLLGERVEAGFDNSPDPRAIRLKYGEIGTHAGEYVPHLHREDKTQLTLTEEMTFVGFVDWLKKNIQ
;
A
#
# COMPACT_ATOMS: atom_id res chain seq x y z
N MET A 1 6.06 -3.74 -21.12
CA MET A 1 5.72 -3.89 -19.69
C MET A 1 6.47 -2.84 -18.87
N ASP A 2 7.78 -2.74 -19.01
CA ASP A 2 8.62 -1.79 -18.27
C ASP A 2 8.20 -0.31 -18.43
N ASN A 3 7.90 0.13 -19.67
CA ASN A 3 7.42 1.51 -19.90
C ASN A 3 6.09 1.80 -19.20
N GLN A 4 5.16 0.84 -19.17
CA GLN A 4 3.85 1.02 -18.51
C GLN A 4 3.99 1.12 -16.98
N ILE A 5 4.93 0.37 -16.39
CA ILE A 5 5.21 0.45 -14.95
C ILE A 5 5.91 1.77 -14.60
N ALA A 6 6.84 2.23 -15.45
CA ALA A 6 7.49 3.52 -15.28
C ALA A 6 6.49 4.69 -15.36
N ASP A 7 5.58 4.66 -16.34
CA ASP A 7 4.51 5.64 -16.49
C ASP A 7 3.58 5.61 -15.26
N TYR A 8 3.17 4.42 -14.81
CA TYR A 8 2.37 4.27 -13.60
C TYR A 8 3.07 4.83 -12.36
N PHE A 9 4.36 4.54 -12.16
CA PHE A 9 5.14 5.10 -11.05
C PHE A 9 5.23 6.62 -11.13
N ASN A 10 5.38 7.18 -12.32
CA ASN A 10 5.37 8.62 -12.50
C ASN A 10 4.02 9.25 -12.11
N ASP A 11 2.90 8.63 -12.51
CA ASP A 11 1.56 9.08 -12.13
C ASP A 11 1.35 9.05 -10.61
N VAL A 12 1.81 7.98 -9.95
CA VAL A 12 1.79 7.85 -8.48
C VAL A 12 2.62 8.95 -7.82
N ILE A 13 3.83 9.22 -8.32
CA ILE A 13 4.71 10.27 -7.78
C ILE A 13 4.09 11.66 -7.96
N VAL A 14 3.51 11.95 -9.14
CA VAL A 14 2.84 13.22 -9.42
C VAL A 14 1.68 13.43 -8.45
N LEU A 15 0.82 12.43 -8.28
CA LEU A 15 -0.31 12.52 -7.35
C LEU A 15 0.16 12.65 -5.89
N ALA A 16 1.22 11.93 -5.50
CA ALA A 16 1.80 12.04 -4.17
C ALA A 16 2.31 13.46 -3.90
N LYS A 17 3.05 14.07 -4.83
CA LYS A 17 3.54 15.46 -4.72
C LYS A 17 2.42 16.49 -4.70
N ALA A 18 1.29 16.21 -5.34
CA ALA A 18 0.12 17.08 -5.31
C ALA A 18 -0.69 16.95 -4.00
N THR A 19 -0.53 15.84 -3.26
CA THR A 19 -1.37 15.51 -2.11
C THR A 19 -0.63 15.65 -0.77
N PHE A 20 0.66 15.34 -0.74
CA PHE A 20 1.46 15.25 0.48
C PHE A 20 2.54 16.34 0.53
N GLU A 21 2.96 16.68 1.73
CA GLU A 21 4.09 17.56 2.00
C GLU A 21 5.39 16.76 2.15
N SER A 22 6.53 17.41 1.89
CA SER A 22 7.87 16.83 2.10
C SER A 22 8.05 15.43 1.46
N VAL A 23 7.58 15.29 0.21
CA VAL A 23 7.60 14.00 -0.50
C VAL A 23 9.02 13.61 -0.89
N GLU A 24 9.44 12.45 -0.40
CA GLU A 24 10.66 11.75 -0.78
C GLU A 24 10.29 10.43 -1.44
N PHE A 25 11.02 10.03 -2.48
CA PHE A 25 10.76 8.77 -3.15
C PHE A 25 12.03 8.11 -3.69
N ILE A 26 11.99 6.79 -3.79
CA ILE A 26 13.04 5.98 -4.39
C ILE A 26 12.38 5.00 -5.34
N THR A 27 12.94 4.87 -6.53
CA THR A 27 12.59 3.85 -7.52
C THR A 27 13.76 2.89 -7.72
N ASP A 28 13.45 1.61 -7.90
CA ASP A 28 14.40 0.59 -8.34
C ASP A 28 13.71 -0.28 -9.38
N MET A 29 14.28 -0.29 -10.59
CA MET A 29 13.74 -0.95 -11.78
C MET A 29 14.78 -1.94 -12.29
N THR A 30 14.41 -3.22 -12.28
CA THR A 30 15.18 -4.31 -12.86
C THR A 30 14.25 -5.19 -13.70
N PRO A 31 14.75 -6.06 -14.60
CA PRO A 31 13.90 -6.96 -15.37
C PRO A 31 13.02 -7.90 -14.52
N ALA A 32 13.43 -8.21 -13.28
CA ALA A 32 12.72 -9.14 -12.39
C ALA A 32 11.77 -8.43 -11.41
N ARG A 33 11.99 -7.14 -11.14
CA ARG A 33 11.20 -6.37 -10.17
C ARG A 33 11.22 -4.89 -10.48
N ALA A 34 10.11 -4.24 -10.21
CA ALA A 34 9.98 -2.79 -10.19
C ALA A 34 9.39 -2.37 -8.84
N ILE A 35 10.08 -1.49 -8.11
CA ILE A 35 9.63 -1.00 -6.80
C ILE A 35 9.68 0.53 -6.74
N LEU A 36 8.62 1.11 -6.23
CA LEU A 36 8.52 2.51 -5.86
C LEU A 36 8.23 2.59 -4.36
N ARG A 37 9.03 3.37 -3.64
CA ARG A 37 8.78 3.72 -2.24
C ARG A 37 8.63 5.23 -2.14
N ILE A 38 7.58 5.68 -1.49
CA ILE A 38 7.31 7.09 -1.22
C ILE A 38 7.14 7.26 0.29
N GLN A 39 7.72 8.33 0.81
CA GLN A 39 7.44 8.87 2.13
C GLN A 39 6.97 10.31 1.97
N GLY A 40 5.97 10.70 2.74
CA GLY A 40 5.50 12.09 2.80
C GLY A 40 4.77 12.38 4.09
N LYS A 41 4.28 13.61 4.21
CA LYS A 41 3.42 14.05 5.31
C LYS A 41 2.04 14.44 4.80
N TYR A 42 1.02 14.12 5.58
CA TYR A 42 -0.34 14.59 5.37
C TYR A 42 -0.83 15.19 6.69
N GLY A 43 -0.71 16.51 6.84
CA GLY A 43 -0.88 17.17 8.14
C GLY A 43 0.08 16.61 9.20
N LEU A 44 -0.46 16.10 10.30
CA LEU A 44 0.33 15.49 11.39
C LEU A 44 0.77 14.06 11.10
N TYR A 45 0.26 13.45 10.03
CA TYR A 45 0.48 12.05 9.74
C TYR A 45 1.67 11.85 8.82
N ARG A 46 2.47 10.82 9.11
CA ARG A 46 3.48 10.29 8.19
C ARG A 46 2.82 9.27 7.27
N VAL A 47 2.99 9.45 5.97
CA VAL A 47 2.47 8.53 4.95
C VAL A 47 3.62 7.75 4.34
N LEU A 48 3.49 6.43 4.32
CA LEU A 48 4.46 5.51 3.71
C LEU A 48 3.76 4.68 2.65
N VAL A 49 4.29 4.70 1.43
CA VAL A 49 3.69 4.04 0.27
C VAL A 49 4.75 3.16 -0.38
N THR A 50 4.39 1.92 -0.68
CA THR A 50 5.20 1.01 -1.49
C THR A 50 4.32 0.41 -2.58
N GLU A 51 4.81 0.51 -3.81
CA GLU A 51 4.31 -0.21 -4.98
C GLU A 51 5.40 -1.16 -5.45
N LEU A 52 5.07 -2.42 -5.65
CA LEU A 52 6.00 -3.45 -6.08
C LEU A 52 5.35 -4.31 -7.15
N PHE A 53 5.98 -4.40 -8.30
CA PHE A 53 5.66 -5.38 -9.33
C PHE A 53 6.77 -6.43 -9.34
N SER A 54 6.42 -7.68 -9.06
CA SER A 54 7.32 -8.84 -9.22
C SER A 54 6.50 -10.07 -9.56
N ASP A 55 7.08 -11.00 -10.31
CA ASP A 55 6.41 -12.27 -10.66
C ASP A 55 5.04 -12.06 -11.31
N GLU A 56 4.90 -11.01 -12.13
CA GLU A 56 3.65 -10.57 -12.76
C GLU A 56 2.52 -10.14 -11.79
N VAL A 57 2.82 -10.02 -10.50
CA VAL A 57 1.86 -9.63 -9.45
C VAL A 57 2.18 -8.23 -8.93
N ARG A 58 1.13 -7.41 -8.78
CA ARG A 58 1.19 -6.13 -8.06
C ARG A 58 1.05 -6.36 -6.56
N LYS A 59 1.99 -5.83 -5.80
CA LYS A 59 2.04 -5.86 -4.34
C LYS A 59 2.08 -4.41 -3.85
N TYR A 60 1.28 -4.06 -2.86
CA TYR A 60 1.24 -2.69 -2.34
C TYR A 60 1.19 -2.66 -0.83
N ARG A 61 1.66 -1.54 -0.27
CA ARG A 61 1.57 -1.21 1.16
C ARG A 61 1.39 0.29 1.30
N TYR A 62 0.26 0.73 1.86
CA TYR A 62 -0.03 2.14 2.12
C TYR A 62 -0.36 2.34 3.58
N TYR A 63 0.51 3.07 4.26
CA TYR A 63 0.44 3.25 5.70
C TYR A 63 0.31 4.73 6.05
N VAL A 64 -0.55 4.98 7.03
CA VAL A 64 -0.78 6.28 7.66
C VAL A 64 -0.42 6.14 9.13
N LEU A 65 0.55 6.92 9.59
CA LEU A 65 1.06 6.85 10.94
C LEU A 65 0.90 8.18 11.66
N LEU A 66 0.48 8.14 12.92
CA LEU A 66 0.55 9.26 13.85
C LEU A 66 1.70 9.01 14.84
N GLY A 67 2.83 9.69 14.63
CA GLY A 67 4.09 9.31 15.27
C GLY A 67 4.54 7.92 14.82
N GLU A 68 4.65 6.99 15.78
CA GLU A 68 5.03 5.58 15.52
C GLU A 68 3.82 4.64 15.44
N ARG A 69 2.60 5.12 15.71
CA ARG A 69 1.39 4.31 15.69
C ARG A 69 0.83 4.19 14.29
N VAL A 70 0.44 2.98 13.88
CA VAL A 70 -0.30 2.77 12.63
C VAL A 70 -1.78 3.06 12.84
N GLU A 71 -2.26 4.13 12.22
CA GLU A 71 -3.69 4.48 12.21
C GLU A 71 -4.44 3.64 11.16
N ALA A 72 -3.84 3.51 9.96
CA ALA A 72 -4.35 2.67 8.89
C ALA A 72 -3.21 2.10 8.04
N GLY A 73 -3.32 0.83 7.65
CA GLY A 73 -2.37 0.15 6.76
C GLY A 73 -3.08 -0.72 5.76
N PHE A 74 -3.14 -0.30 4.49
CA PHE A 74 -3.66 -1.12 3.40
C PHE A 74 -2.53 -1.93 2.78
N ASP A 75 -2.67 -3.24 2.72
CA ASP A 75 -1.76 -4.07 1.95
C ASP A 75 -2.42 -5.34 1.42
N ASN A 76 -1.72 -6.02 0.51
CA ASN A 76 -2.15 -7.31 -0.02
C ASN A 76 -1.13 -8.42 0.26
N SER A 77 -0.34 -8.29 1.33
CA SER A 77 0.67 -9.29 1.66
C SER A 77 0.02 -10.64 2.06
N PRO A 78 0.75 -11.76 2.00
CA PRO A 78 0.23 -13.06 2.43
C PRO A 78 0.15 -13.16 3.95
N ASP A 79 -0.74 -12.36 4.56
CA ASP A 79 -1.01 -12.35 6.00
C ASP A 79 -1.89 -13.56 6.37
N PRO A 80 -1.41 -14.48 7.24
CA PRO A 80 -2.19 -15.61 7.74
C PRO A 80 -3.55 -15.24 8.34
N ARG A 81 -3.67 -14.06 8.97
CA ARG A 81 -4.92 -13.54 9.54
C ARG A 81 -5.90 -13.15 8.45
N ALA A 82 -5.44 -12.49 7.38
CA ALA A 82 -6.27 -12.12 6.25
C ALA A 82 -6.73 -13.36 5.47
N ILE A 83 -5.83 -14.32 5.23
CA ILE A 83 -6.15 -15.60 4.58
C ILE A 83 -7.21 -16.35 5.38
N ARG A 84 -7.00 -16.52 6.70
CA ARG A 84 -7.99 -17.17 7.57
C ARG A 84 -9.32 -16.43 7.62
N LEU A 85 -9.31 -15.09 7.58
CA LEU A 85 -10.53 -14.29 7.56
C LEU A 85 -11.32 -14.50 6.25
N LYS A 86 -10.63 -14.68 5.13
CA LYS A 86 -11.25 -14.89 3.81
C LYS A 86 -11.75 -16.31 3.59
N TYR A 87 -10.95 -17.32 3.96
CA TYR A 87 -11.21 -18.71 3.62
C TYR A 87 -11.60 -19.60 4.81
N GLY A 88 -11.51 -19.11 6.04
CA GLY A 88 -11.72 -19.89 7.26
C GLY A 88 -10.53 -20.76 7.67
N GLU A 89 -9.66 -21.11 6.73
CA GLU A 89 -8.43 -21.87 6.93
C GLU A 89 -7.26 -21.31 6.12
N ILE A 90 -6.04 -21.71 6.45
CA ILE A 90 -4.84 -21.29 5.73
C ILE A 90 -4.46 -22.33 4.67
N GLY A 91 -4.33 -23.60 5.06
CA GLY A 91 -4.16 -24.77 4.19
C GLY A 91 -3.50 -24.50 2.83
N THR A 92 -4.27 -24.76 1.77
CA THR A 92 -3.86 -24.58 0.37
C THR A 92 -3.76 -23.13 -0.08
N HIS A 93 -4.27 -22.18 0.72
CA HIS A 93 -4.26 -20.75 0.47
C HIS A 93 -3.01 -20.05 1.02
N ALA A 94 -2.07 -20.80 1.59
CA ALA A 94 -0.81 -20.26 2.10
C ALA A 94 -0.05 -19.52 0.98
N GLY A 95 0.32 -18.26 1.26
CA GLY A 95 1.05 -17.42 0.29
C GLY A 95 0.15 -16.60 -0.64
N GLU A 96 -1.17 -16.72 -0.55
CA GLU A 96 -2.08 -15.87 -1.33
C GLU A 96 -2.03 -14.41 -0.90
N TYR A 97 -1.96 -13.51 -1.88
CA TYR A 97 -1.99 -12.06 -1.68
C TYR A 97 -3.44 -11.60 -1.49
N VAL A 98 -3.87 -11.48 -0.23
CA VAL A 98 -5.24 -11.08 0.12
C VAL A 98 -5.28 -9.60 0.46
N PRO A 99 -6.00 -8.74 -0.28
CA PRO A 99 -6.19 -7.35 0.09
C PRO A 99 -6.86 -7.18 1.46
N HIS A 100 -6.27 -6.37 2.33
CA HIS A 100 -6.78 -6.11 3.67
C HIS A 100 -6.33 -4.74 4.21
N LEU A 101 -7.01 -4.32 5.28
CA LEU A 101 -6.76 -3.10 6.02
C LEU A 101 -6.46 -3.45 7.48
N HIS A 102 -5.29 -3.00 7.94
CA HIS A 102 -4.91 -2.93 9.34
C HIS A 102 -5.37 -1.62 9.98
N ARG A 103 -5.91 -1.69 11.20
CA ARG A 103 -6.26 -0.54 12.05
C ARG A 103 -5.83 -0.77 13.49
N GLU A 104 -5.87 0.30 14.28
CA GLU A 104 -5.57 0.28 15.72
C GLU A 104 -4.22 -0.39 16.00
N ASP A 105 -3.17 0.12 15.36
CA ASP A 105 -1.82 -0.44 15.47
C ASP A 105 -1.74 -1.92 15.05
N LYS A 106 -2.42 -2.26 13.95
CA LYS A 106 -2.50 -3.61 13.35
C LYS A 106 -3.20 -4.66 14.20
N THR A 107 -3.82 -4.27 15.31
CA THR A 107 -4.60 -5.21 16.13
C THR A 107 -5.92 -5.58 15.46
N GLN A 108 -6.53 -4.66 14.71
CA GLN A 108 -7.71 -4.93 13.88
C GLN A 108 -7.31 -5.19 12.42
N LEU A 109 -8.03 -6.14 11.79
CA LEU A 109 -7.83 -6.52 10.40
C LEU A 109 -9.19 -6.75 9.73
N THR A 110 -9.41 -6.11 8.59
CA THR A 110 -10.62 -6.28 7.76
C THR A 110 -10.22 -6.54 6.31
N LEU A 111 -10.95 -7.43 5.62
CA LEU A 111 -10.75 -7.65 4.19
C LEU A 111 -11.20 -6.42 3.39
N THR A 112 -10.52 -6.18 2.28
CA THR A 112 -10.87 -5.11 1.33
C THR A 112 -10.87 -5.65 -0.09
N GLU A 113 -11.32 -4.83 -1.03
CA GLU A 113 -10.94 -4.98 -2.42
C GLU A 113 -9.48 -4.51 -2.62
N GLU A 114 -8.96 -4.70 -3.83
CA GLU A 114 -7.63 -4.18 -4.18
C GLU A 114 -7.59 -2.66 -4.04
N MET A 115 -6.64 -2.15 -3.26
CA MET A 115 -6.43 -0.72 -3.09
C MET A 115 -5.46 -0.20 -4.15
N THR A 116 -5.91 0.78 -4.93
CA THR A 116 -5.03 1.59 -5.80
C THR A 116 -4.50 2.80 -5.04
N PHE A 117 -3.42 3.40 -5.53
CA PHE A 117 -2.89 4.61 -4.88
C PHE A 117 -3.91 5.77 -4.93
N VAL A 118 -4.66 5.91 -6.02
CA VAL A 118 -5.76 6.88 -6.14
C VAL A 118 -6.84 6.61 -5.08
N GLY A 119 -7.29 5.36 -4.96
CA GLY A 119 -8.27 4.97 -3.95
C GLY A 119 -7.80 5.25 -2.52
N PHE A 120 -6.50 5.04 -2.26
CA PHE A 120 -5.89 5.37 -0.97
C PHE A 120 -5.89 6.88 -0.70
N VAL A 121 -5.55 7.71 -1.68
CA VAL A 121 -5.61 9.18 -1.55
C VAL A 121 -7.03 9.67 -1.29
N ASP A 122 -8.01 9.10 -2.01
CA ASP A 122 -9.43 9.45 -1.80
C ASP A 122 -9.93 9.00 -0.42
N TRP A 123 -9.47 7.82 0.05
CA TRP A 123 -9.75 7.36 1.40
C TRP A 123 -9.14 8.29 2.44
N LEU A 124 -7.88 8.69 2.27
CA LEU A 124 -7.18 9.63 3.16
C LEU A 124 -7.98 10.93 3.32
N LYS A 125 -8.31 11.59 2.21
CA LYS A 125 -9.06 12.86 2.20
C LYS A 125 -10.43 12.78 2.89
N LYS A 126 -11.05 11.59 2.90
CA LYS A 126 -12.36 11.36 3.51
C LYS A 126 -12.28 11.00 5.00
N ASN A 127 -11.21 10.36 5.44
CA ASN A 127 -11.15 9.72 6.77
C ASN A 127 -10.10 10.33 7.70
N ILE A 128 -9.11 11.05 7.17
CA ILE A 128 -8.01 11.63 7.93
C ILE A 128 -8.06 13.14 7.73
N GLN A 129 -8.19 13.89 8.84
CA GLN A 129 -8.23 15.36 8.89
C GLN A 129 -6.99 15.91 9.56
#